data_AF-A0A8T2U615-F1
#
_entry.id   AF-A0A8T2U615-F1
#
_cell.length_a   1.000
_cell.length_b   1.000
_cell.length_c   1.000
_cell.angle_alpha   90.00
_cell.angle_beta   90.00
_cell.angle_gamma   90.00
#
_symmetry.space_group_name_H-M   'P 1'
#
loop_
_entity.id
_entity.type
_entity.pdbx_description
1 polymer ?
#
loop_
_entity_poly.entity_id
_entity_poly.type
_entity_poly.pdbx_seq_one_letter_code
_entity_poly.pdbx_strand_id
1 'polypeptide(L)'
;MTFFRANIFFRKFDVKSSADKLLVYLTLYINMTLKRVENCKTEAEGTKAVITLGLEEFPIPGEPGFSLGGLFTAPSSQEEGDLLRSYLKQLREETSGRLMERAYLPNGKQNKWWIAFSKRKFLNLNFI
;
A
#
# COMPACT_ATOMS: atom_id res chain seq x y z
N MET A 1 -0.11 4.17 9.99
CA MET A 1 0.43 5.38 9.33
C MET A 1 1.65 5.97 10.02
N THR A 2 1.73 5.94 11.35
CA THR A 2 2.82 6.57 12.14
C THR A 2 4.24 6.20 11.67
N PHE A 3 4.48 4.93 11.36
CA PHE A 3 5.82 4.46 10.94
C PHE A 3 6.14 4.67 9.45
N PHE A 4 5.14 4.96 8.60
CA PHE A 4 5.33 5.01 7.15
C PHE A 4 6.41 6.02 6.73
N ARG A 5 6.34 7.25 7.27
CA ARG A 5 7.24 8.34 6.88
C ARG A 5 8.70 8.04 7.17
N ALA A 6 9.00 7.26 8.22
CA ALA A 6 10.36 6.79 8.48
C ALA A 6 10.71 5.60 7.59
N ASN A 7 9.81 4.61 7.53
CA ASN A 7 10.08 3.34 6.85
C ASN A 7 10.32 3.48 5.36
N ILE A 8 9.65 4.41 4.68
CA ILE A 8 9.80 4.65 3.24
C ILE A 8 11.24 4.95 2.80
N PHE A 9 12.12 5.38 3.71
CA PHE A 9 13.52 5.66 3.42
C PHE A 9 14.43 4.42 3.49
N PHE A 10 13.96 3.32 4.07
CA PHE A 10 14.78 2.12 4.21
C PHE A 10 14.92 1.36 2.90
N ARG A 11 16.16 1.00 2.58
CA ARG A 11 16.52 0.14 1.44
C ARG A 11 16.62 -1.35 1.81
N LYS A 12 16.68 -1.64 3.11
CA LYS A 12 16.70 -2.98 3.70
C LYS A 12 15.81 -2.95 4.93
N PHE A 13 15.06 -4.02 5.17
CA PHE A 13 14.20 -4.16 6.34
C PHE A 13 14.47 -5.53 6.96
N ASP A 14 14.87 -5.54 8.23
CA ASP A 14 15.13 -6.78 8.97
C ASP A 14 13.80 -7.29 9.54
N VAL A 15 13.27 -8.37 8.95
CA VAL A 15 11.97 -8.94 9.31
C VAL A 15 12.16 -9.93 10.45
N LYS A 16 11.71 -9.55 11.65
CA LYS A 16 11.86 -10.37 12.87
C LYS A 16 10.59 -11.12 13.23
N SER A 17 9.44 -10.67 12.74
CA SER A 17 8.13 -11.19 13.10
C SER A 17 7.14 -11.17 11.94
N SER A 18 6.02 -11.88 12.09
CA SER A 18 4.91 -11.82 11.14
C SER A 18 4.28 -10.42 11.07
N ALA A 19 4.31 -9.66 12.16
CA ALA A 19 3.83 -8.27 12.17
C ALA A 19 4.68 -7.36 11.29
N ASP A 20 5.99 -7.60 11.23
CA ASP A 20 6.92 -6.87 10.35
C ASP A 20 6.60 -7.10 8.87
N LYS A 21 6.23 -8.34 8.50
CA LYS A 21 5.80 -8.65 7.12
C LYS A 21 4.61 -7.78 6.73
N LEU A 22 3.60 -7.72 7.59
CA LEU A 22 2.43 -6.89 7.35
C LEU A 22 2.79 -5.39 7.29
N LEU A 23 3.69 -4.92 8.16
CA LEU A 23 4.19 -3.55 8.14
C LEU A 23 4.88 -3.21 6.81
N VAL A 24 5.72 -4.12 6.29
CA VAL A 24 6.37 -3.99 4.98
C VAL A 24 5.34 -3.92 3.86
N TYR A 25 4.35 -4.83 3.86
CA TYR A 25 3.27 -4.84 2.87
C TYR A 25 2.48 -3.54 2.86
N LEU A 26 2.03 -3.07 4.03
CA LEU A 26 1.27 -1.83 4.16
C LEU A 26 2.12 -0.61 3.77
N THR A 27 3.41 -0.61 4.09
CA THR A 27 4.33 0.48 3.68
C THR A 27 4.43 0.55 2.16
N LEU A 28 4.56 -0.59 1.48
CA LEU A 28 4.59 -0.65 0.01
C LEU A 28 3.24 -0.24 -0.60
N TYR A 29 2.13 -0.70 -0.03
CA TYR A 29 0.78 -0.32 -0.47
C TYR A 29 0.53 1.18 -0.34
N ILE A 30 0.90 1.80 0.79
CA ILE A 30 0.77 3.26 0.97
C ILE A 30 1.57 4.02 -0.10
N ASN A 31 2.78 3.55 -0.42
CA ASN A 31 3.61 4.16 -1.45
C ASN A 31 2.94 4.07 -2.83
N MET A 32 2.31 2.93 -3.15
CA MET A 32 1.52 2.74 -4.37
C MET A 32 0.31 3.67 -4.42
N THR A 33 -0.46 3.75 -3.34
CA THR A 33 -1.66 4.61 -3.29
C THR A 33 -1.27 6.08 -3.41
N LEU A 34 -0.20 6.53 -2.76
CA LEU A 34 0.35 7.88 -2.93
C LEU A 34 0.78 8.15 -4.38
N LYS A 35 1.34 7.15 -5.06
CA LYS A 35 1.68 7.27 -6.48
C LYS A 35 0.42 7.41 -7.35
N ARG A 36 -0.63 6.64 -7.04
CA ARG A 36 -1.92 6.68 -7.74
C ARG A 36 -2.58 8.05 -7.65
N VAL A 37 -2.53 8.69 -6.49
CA VAL A 37 -3.17 10.01 -6.25
C VAL A 37 -2.25 11.20 -6.51
N GLU A 38 -1.00 11.00 -6.98
CA GLU A 38 0.00 12.06 -7.15
C GLU A 38 -0.51 13.22 -8.02
N ASN A 39 -1.28 12.90 -9.07
CA ASN A 39 -1.83 13.89 -10.01
C ASN A 39 -3.28 14.29 -9.73
N CYS A 40 -3.92 13.72 -8.69
CA CYS A 40 -5.29 14.01 -8.29
C CYS A 40 -5.32 15.27 -7.42
N LYS A 41 -5.61 16.43 -8.00
CA LYS A 41 -5.51 17.74 -7.34
C LYS A 41 -6.57 17.94 -6.27
N THR A 42 -7.72 17.29 -6.42
CA THR A 42 -8.85 17.37 -5.48
C THR A 42 -9.06 16.05 -4.76
N GLU A 43 -9.63 16.13 -3.56
CA GLU A 43 -10.00 14.94 -2.77
C GLU A 43 -10.97 14.03 -3.54
N ALA A 44 -11.94 14.59 -4.27
CA ALA A 44 -12.88 13.82 -5.08
C ALA A 44 -12.18 12.98 -6.17
N GLU A 45 -11.22 13.57 -6.88
CA GLU A 45 -10.39 12.84 -7.86
C GLU A 45 -9.59 11.72 -7.19
N GLY A 46 -8.98 12.00 -6.04
CA GLY A 46 -8.21 11.03 -5.28
C GLY A 46 -9.06 9.87 -4.79
N THR A 47 -10.24 10.16 -4.24
CA THR A 47 -11.21 9.15 -3.77
C THR A 47 -11.63 8.24 -4.90
N LYS A 48 -11.95 8.79 -6.09
CA LYS A 48 -12.24 7.97 -7.27
C LYS A 48 -11.07 7.06 -7.64
N ALA A 49 -9.84 7.61 -7.68
CA ALA A 49 -8.65 6.85 -8.04
C ALA A 49 -8.35 5.71 -7.04
N VAL A 50 -8.61 5.95 -5.75
CA VAL A 50 -8.46 4.96 -4.68
C VAL A 50 -9.54 3.88 -4.72
N ILE A 51 -10.79 4.23 -5.03
CA ILE A 51 -11.87 3.26 -5.22
C ILE A 51 -11.54 2.35 -6.41
N THR A 52 -11.11 2.92 -7.54
CA THR A 52 -10.65 2.12 -8.69
C THR A 52 -9.51 1.18 -8.29
N LEU A 53 -8.52 1.67 -7.52
CA LEU A 53 -7.42 0.85 -7.04
C LEU A 53 -7.88 -0.31 -6.14
N GLY A 54 -8.91 -0.11 -5.31
CA GLY A 54 -9.46 -1.17 -4.46
C GLY A 54 -10.25 -2.25 -5.22
N LEU A 55 -10.74 -1.93 -6.42
CA LEU A 55 -11.43 -2.87 -7.31
C LEU A 55 -10.48 -3.66 -8.20
N GLU A 56 -9.26 -3.18 -8.41
CA GLU A 56 -8.23 -3.88 -9.18
C GLU A 56 -7.85 -5.20 -8.52
N GLU A 57 -7.74 -6.25 -9.33
CA GLU A 57 -7.14 -7.49 -8.89
C GLU A 57 -5.67 -7.26 -8.55
N PHE A 58 -5.19 -7.97 -7.52
CA PHE A 58 -3.82 -7.85 -7.05
C PHE A 58 -3.22 -9.21 -6.75
N PRO A 59 -1.91 -9.40 -6.96
CA PRO A 59 -1.28 -10.66 -6.69
C PRO A 59 -1.14 -10.90 -5.18
N ILE A 60 -1.30 -12.15 -4.76
CA ILE A 60 -0.94 -12.63 -3.41
C ILE A 60 0.38 -13.42 -3.45
N PRO A 61 1.03 -13.71 -2.30
CA PRO A 61 2.25 -14.51 -2.27
C PRO A 61 2.13 -15.81 -3.08
N GLY A 62 3.08 -16.07 -3.96
CA GLY A 62 3.07 -17.23 -4.86
C GLY A 62 2.52 -16.95 -6.26
N GLU A 63 1.82 -15.83 -6.47
CA GLU A 63 1.31 -15.44 -7.78
C GLU A 63 2.30 -14.58 -8.57
N PRO A 64 2.27 -14.65 -9.92
CA PRO A 64 3.05 -13.77 -10.77
C PRO A 64 2.75 -12.30 -10.48
N GLY A 65 3.79 -11.47 -10.36
CA GLY A 65 3.66 -10.04 -10.09
C GLY A 65 3.76 -9.66 -8.60
N PHE A 66 3.78 -10.61 -7.67
CA PHE A 66 3.97 -10.30 -6.25
C PHE A 66 5.40 -9.84 -5.94
N SER A 67 5.59 -8.54 -5.71
CA SER A 67 6.91 -7.90 -5.54
C SER A 67 7.61 -8.18 -4.20
N LEU A 68 6.98 -8.86 -3.24
CA LEU A 68 7.55 -9.18 -1.92
C LEU A 68 7.93 -10.66 -1.78
N GLY A 69 8.35 -11.29 -2.88
CA GLY A 69 8.83 -12.66 -2.91
C GLY A 69 9.93 -12.94 -1.88
N GLY A 70 9.90 -14.12 -1.27
CA GLY A 70 10.84 -14.54 -0.22
C GLY A 70 10.54 -14.02 1.19
N LEU A 71 9.76 -12.95 1.35
CA LEU A 71 9.29 -12.49 2.66
C LEU A 71 8.01 -13.20 3.10
N PHE A 72 7.15 -13.52 2.15
CA PHE A 72 5.87 -14.19 2.37
C PHE A 72 5.90 -15.63 1.87
N THR A 73 5.23 -16.50 2.61
CA THR A 73 4.99 -17.88 2.19
C THR A 73 3.75 -17.89 1.31
N ALA A 74 3.78 -18.68 0.23
CA ALA A 74 2.60 -18.92 -0.58
C ALA A 74 1.53 -19.69 0.23
N PRO A 75 0.23 -19.44 -0.01
CA PRO A 75 -0.83 -20.20 0.63
C PRO A 75 -0.72 -21.68 0.25
N SER A 76 -1.06 -22.57 1.18
CA SER A 76 -0.97 -24.02 1.02
C SER A 76 -2.18 -24.62 0.30
N SER A 77 -3.30 -23.91 0.27
CA SER A 77 -4.54 -24.31 -0.40
C SER A 77 -5.24 -23.12 -1.08
N GLN A 78 -6.19 -23.42 -1.97
CA GLN A 78 -7.04 -22.39 -2.58
C GLN A 78 -7.82 -21.61 -1.53
N GLU A 79 -8.36 -22.30 -0.53
CA GLU A 79 -9.15 -21.71 0.57
C GLU A 79 -8.32 -20.73 1.40
N GLU A 80 -7.06 -21.08 1.71
CA GLU A 80 -6.13 -20.19 2.39
C GLU A 80 -5.78 -18.97 1.52
N GLY A 81 -5.62 -19.18 0.21
CA GLY A 81 -5.40 -18.12 -0.77
C GLY A 81 -6.55 -17.11 -0.82
N ASP A 82 -7.79 -17.60 -0.89
CA ASP A 82 -9.00 -16.77 -0.91
C ASP A 82 -9.18 -16.00 0.41
N LEU A 83 -8.91 -16.66 1.54
CA LEU A 83 -8.93 -16.02 2.86
C LEU A 83 -7.88 -14.89 2.96
N LEU A 84 -6.64 -15.16 2.51
CA LEU A 84 -5.56 -14.17 2.51
C LEU A 84 -5.90 -12.99 1.59
N ARG A 85 -6.45 -13.26 0.41
CA ARG A 85 -6.89 -12.22 -0.53
C ARG A 85 -7.97 -11.33 0.08
N SER A 86 -8.97 -11.92 0.73
CA SER A 86 -10.03 -11.17 1.44
C SER A 86 -9.46 -10.31 2.57
N TYR A 87 -8.56 -10.89 3.38
CA TYR A 87 -7.89 -10.18 4.47
C TYR A 87 -7.07 -8.98 3.97
N LEU A 88 -6.25 -9.18 2.94
CA LEU A 88 -5.45 -8.11 2.34
C LEU A 88 -6.33 -7.04 1.69
N LYS A 89 -7.46 -7.42 1.09
CA LYS A 89 -8.42 -6.46 0.53
C LYS A 89 -8.98 -5.53 1.60
N GLN A 90 -9.44 -6.08 2.74
CA GLN A 90 -9.93 -5.28 3.86
C GLN A 90 -8.85 -4.32 4.38
N LEU A 91 -7.62 -4.80 4.52
CA LEU A 91 -6.48 -3.97 4.95
C LEU A 91 -6.21 -2.82 3.98
N ARG A 92 -6.28 -3.08 2.66
CA ARG A 92 -6.09 -2.08 1.61
C ARG A 92 -7.16 -1.00 1.67
N GLU A 93 -8.43 -1.37 1.81
CA GLU A 93 -9.56 -0.45 1.90
C GLU A 93 -9.43 0.47 3.12
N GLU A 94 -9.21 -0.09 4.31
CA GLU A 94 -9.01 0.66 5.56
C GLU A 94 -7.78 1.58 5.50
N THR A 95 -6.68 1.08 4.94
CA THR A 95 -5.44 1.85 4.80
C THR A 95 -5.62 3.02 3.83
N SER A 96 -6.34 2.80 2.74
CA SER A 96 -6.70 3.80 1.76
C SER A 96 -7.54 4.93 2.35
N GLY A 97 -8.62 4.61 3.08
CA GLY A 97 -9.46 5.62 3.73
C GLY A 97 -8.65 6.52 4.67
N ARG A 98 -7.86 5.90 5.56
CA ARG A 98 -6.97 6.63 6.49
C ARG A 98 -5.88 7.44 5.78
N LEU A 99 -5.43 7.00 4.61
CA LEU A 99 -4.44 7.73 3.83
C LEU A 99 -5.05 8.98 3.18
N MET A 100 -6.30 8.89 2.68
CA MET A 100 -6.99 10.01 2.04
C MET A 100 -7.16 11.20 2.98
N GLU A 101 -7.53 10.95 4.25
CA GLU A 101 -7.59 11.96 5.33
C GLU A 101 -6.27 12.71 5.55
N ARG A 102 -5.14 12.12 5.13
CA ARG A 102 -3.80 12.66 5.31
C ARG A 102 -3.24 13.27 4.02
N ALA A 103 -3.61 12.70 2.87
CA ALA A 103 -3.17 13.10 1.54
C ALA A 103 -3.85 14.39 1.06
N TYR A 104 -5.00 14.74 1.64
CA TYR A 104 -5.73 15.98 1.37
C TYR A 104 -5.91 16.80 2.64
N LEU A 105 -5.93 18.12 2.48
CA LEU A 105 -6.23 19.07 3.55
C LEU A 105 -7.75 19.26 3.66
N PRO A 106 -8.27 19.80 4.78
CA PRO A 106 -9.72 20.05 4.94
C PRO A 106 -10.33 20.97 3.87
N ASN A 107 -9.51 21.73 3.13
CA ASN A 107 -9.95 22.56 2.01
C ASN A 107 -9.98 21.80 0.66
N GLY A 108 -9.84 20.47 0.68
CA GLY A 108 -9.89 19.59 -0.49
C GLY A 108 -8.64 19.60 -1.37
N LYS A 109 -7.61 20.41 -1.05
CA LYS A 109 -6.34 20.46 -1.79
C LYS A 109 -5.37 19.38 -1.31
N GLN A 110 -4.51 18.92 -2.20
CA GLN A 110 -3.43 17.99 -1.85
C GLN A 110 -2.51 18.51 -0.74
N ASN A 111 -2.18 17.61 0.19
CA ASN A 111 -1.18 17.82 1.21
C ASN A 111 0.22 17.45 0.67
N LYS A 112 0.98 18.46 0.24
CA LYS A 112 2.32 18.28 -0.33
C LYS A 112 3.28 17.46 0.56
N TRP A 113 3.11 17.51 1.89
CA TRP A 113 3.95 16.79 2.85
C TRP A 113 3.69 15.28 2.87
N TRP A 114 2.57 14.82 2.31
CA TRP A 114 2.29 13.42 2.07
C TRP A 114 2.56 13.04 0.62
N ILE A 115 2.12 13.86 -0.33
CA ILE A 115 2.31 13.58 -1.76
C ILE A 115 3.80 13.52 -2.13
N ALA A 116 4.69 14.27 -1.48
CA ALA A 116 6.14 14.21 -1.75
C ALA A 116 6.75 12.80 -1.63
N PHE A 117 6.12 11.90 -0.85
CA PHE A 117 6.57 10.52 -0.71
C PHE A 117 6.21 9.61 -1.90
N SER A 118 5.32 10.02 -2.82
CA SER A 118 4.98 9.27 -4.04
C SER A 118 6.20 8.98 -4.94
N LYS A 119 7.22 9.84 -4.85
CA LYS A 119 8.45 9.78 -5.66
C LYS A 119 9.51 8.85 -5.08
N ARG A 120 9.30 8.35 -3.86
CA ARG A 120 10.21 7.41 -3.19
C ARG A 120 9.82 5.98 -3.54
N LYS A 121 10.81 5.08 -3.52
CA LYS A 121 10.63 3.63 -3.62
C LYS A 121 11.04 2.98 -2.31
N PHE A 122 10.13 2.27 -1.67
CA PHE A 122 10.44 1.45 -0.50
C PHE A 122 11.17 0.16 -0.94
N LEU A 123 12.24 -0.23 -0.23
CA LEU A 123 13.05 -1.43 -0.53
C LEU A 123 13.59 -1.52 -1.98
N ASN A 124 13.61 -0.41 -2.73
CA ASN A 124 13.86 -0.39 -4.17
C ASN A 124 12.91 -1.28 -5.00
N LEU A 125 11.76 -1.66 -4.43
CA LEU A 125 10.77 -2.48 -5.11
C LEU A 125 9.88 -1.63 -6.01
N ASN A 126 9.35 -2.25 -7.06
CA ASN A 126 8.20 -1.74 -7.77
C ASN A 126 6.93 -2.15 -7.02
N PHE A 127 5.80 -1.50 -7.32
CA PHE A 127 4.55 -1.75 -6.61
C PHE A 127 4.06 -3.19 -6.78
N ILE A 128 3.23 -3.64 -5.85
CA ILE A 128 2.61 -4.98 -5.76
C ILE A 128 1.34 -5.04 -6.57
#